data_AF-A0AAU7NQ35-F1
#
_entry.id   AF-A0AAU7NQ35-F1
#
_cell.length_a   1.000
_cell.length_b   1.000
_cell.length_c   1.000
_cell.angle_alpha   90.00
_cell.angle_beta   90.00
_cell.angle_gamma   90.00
#
_symmetry.space_group_name_H-M   'P 1'
#
loop_
_entity.id
_entity.type
_entity.pdbx_description
1 polymer ?
#
loop_
_entity_poly.entity_id
_entity_poly.type
_entity_poly.pdbx_seq_one_letter_code
_entity_poly.pdbx_strand_id
1 'polypeptide(L)' 'MNEYVAALLGMMLLAAGGGWFISARKPVEKPVKVMLFVLYFWLLVFLQVALFALGYFLLDKFS' A
#
# COMPACT_ATOMS: atom_id res chain seq x y z
N MET A 1 -15.84 -10.54 12.62
CA MET A 1 -14.71 -9.59 12.47
C MET A 1 -15.28 -8.31 11.90
N ASN A 2 -14.89 -7.14 12.41
CA ASN A 2 -15.41 -5.87 11.93
C ASN A 2 -15.00 -5.62 10.46
N GLU A 3 -15.92 -5.17 9.62
CA GLU A 3 -15.72 -4.92 8.19
C GLU A 3 -14.59 -3.91 7.91
N TYR A 4 -14.48 -2.87 8.73
CA TYR A 4 -13.41 -1.88 8.63
C TYR A 4 -12.04 -2.50 8.92
N VAL A 5 -11.98 -3.42 9.88
CA VAL A 5 -10.73 -4.13 10.23
C VAL A 5 -10.31 -5.05 9.08
N ALA A 6 -11.27 -5.73 8.44
CA ALA A 6 -10.99 -6.57 7.28
C ALA A 6 -10.43 -5.76 6.10
N ALA A 7 -11.02 -4.59 5.82
CA ALA A 7 -10.54 -3.68 4.77
C ALA A 7 -9.11 -3.21 5.04
N LEU A 8 -8.83 -2.81 6.28
CA LEU A 8 -7.50 -2.34 6.68
C LEU A 8 -6.43 -3.44 6.56
N LEU A 9 -6.76 -4.66 6.98
CA LEU A 9 -5.88 -5.82 6.80
C LEU A 9 -5.63 -6.15 5.33
N GLY A 10 -6.66 -6.06 4.48
CA GLY A 10 -6.53 -6.24 3.04
C GLY A 10 -5.56 -5.22 2.42
N MET A 11 -5.69 -3.95 2.79
CA MET A 11 -4.78 -2.88 2.34
C MET A 11 -3.33 -3.14 2.75
N MET A 12 -3.13 -3.57 4.00
CA MET A 12 -1.80 -3.90 4.52
C MET A 12 -1.18 -5.09 3.80
N LEU A 13 -1.97 -6.14 3.50
CA LEU A 13 -1.49 -7.29 2.73
C LEU A 13 -1.09 -6.91 1.30
N LEU A 14 -1.88 -6.06 0.63
CA LEU A 14 -1.55 -5.55 -0.70
C LEU A 14 -0.27 -4.70 -0.69
N ALA A 15 -0.13 -3.80 0.29
CA ALA A 15 1.06 -2.97 0.44
C ALA A 15 2.30 -3.79 0.78
N ALA A 16 2.18 -4.79 1.66
CA ALA A 16 3.28 -5.69 2.02
C ALA A 16 3.69 -6.57 0.84
N GLY A 17 2.74 -7.17 0.12
CA GLY A 17 3.01 -7.96 -1.06
C GLY A 17 3.68 -7.16 -2.17
N GLY A 18 3.12 -5.98 -2.49
CA GLY A 18 3.69 -5.08 -3.49
C GLY A 18 5.07 -4.54 -3.09
N GLY A 19 5.23 -4.10 -1.84
CA GLY A 19 6.49 -3.58 -1.32
C GLY A 19 7.60 -4.63 -1.35
N TRP A 20 7.28 -5.88 -0.99
CA TRP A 20 8.22 -7.00 -1.03
C TRP A 20 8.60 -7.37 -2.46
N PHE A 21 7.62 -7.46 -3.35
CA PHE A 21 7.85 -7.80 -4.75
C PHE A 21 8.75 -6.79 -5.46
N ILE A 22 8.53 -5.49 -5.22
CA ILE A 22 9.34 -4.42 -5.80
C ILE A 22 10.75 -4.41 -5.20
N SER A 23 10.89 -4.56 -3.88
CA SER A 23 12.20 -4.53 -3.21
C SER A 23 13.05 -5.77 -3.54
N ALA A 24 12.45 -6.95 -3.64
CA ALA A 24 13.14 -8.21 -3.92
C ALA A 24 13.84 -8.21 -5.29
N ARG A 25 13.24 -7.51 -6.27
CA ARG A 25 13.73 -7.40 -7.65
C ARG A 25 14.92 -6.45 -7.84
N LYS A 26 15.28 -5.66 -6.82
CA LYS A 26 16.39 -4.72 -6.93
C LYS A 26 17.75 -5.42 -6.67
N PRO A 27 18.77 -5.22 -7.51
CA PRO A 27 20.09 -5.81 -7.31
C PRO A 27 20.91 -5.01 -6.29
N VAL A 28 20.45 -4.95 -5.04
CA VAL A 28 21.09 -4.22 -3.94
C VAL A 28 21.34 -5.14 -2.74
N GLU A 29 22.18 -4.68 -1.83
CA GLU A 29 22.51 -5.43 -0.61
C GLU A 29 21.28 -5.69 0.27
N LYS A 30 21.31 -6.78 1.04
CA LYS A 30 20.23 -7.19 1.94
C LYS A 30 19.71 -6.07 2.87
N PRO A 31 20.54 -5.29 3.58
CA PRO A 31 20.04 -4.19 4.42
C PRO A 31 19.33 -3.10 3.61
N VAL A 32 19.85 -2.76 2.42
CA VAL A 32 19.23 -1.77 1.52
C VAL A 32 17.89 -2.26 0.99
N LYS A 33 17.73 -3.57 0.73
CA LYS A 33 16.45 -4.17 0.35
C LYS A 33 15.37 -3.98 1.41
N VAL A 34 15.73 -4.08 2.69
CA VAL A 34 14.77 -3.86 3.80
C VAL A 34 14.36 -2.40 3.86
N MET A 35 15.30 -1.46 3.72
CA MET A 35 14.95 -0.04 3.61
C MET A 35 14.02 0.24 2.43
N LEU A 36 14.31 -0.34 1.27
CA LEU A 36 13.45 -0.21 0.09
C LEU A 36 12.08 -0.85 0.31
N PHE A 37 12.01 -2.01 0.98
CA PHE A 37 10.74 -2.62 1.35
C PHE A 37 9.87 -1.67 2.17
N VAL A 38 10.45 -1.08 3.23
CA VAL A 38 9.73 -0.12 4.08
C VAL A 38 9.27 1.09 3.25
N LEU A 39 10.13 1.63 2.39
CA LEU A 39 9.78 2.74 1.50
C LEU A 39 8.62 2.39 0.56
N TYR A 40 8.70 1.27 -0.17
CA TYR A 40 7.66 0.86 -1.11
C TYR A 40 6.36 0.46 -0.39
N PHE A 41 6.45 -0.16 0.78
CA PHE A 41 5.30 -0.45 1.63
C PHE A 41 4.54 0.83 1.95
N TRP A 42 5.22 1.83 2.52
CA TRP A 42 4.59 3.10 2.88
C TRP A 42 4.05 3.83 1.64
N LEU A 43 4.81 3.86 0.55
CA LEU A 43 4.36 4.46 -0.71
C LEU A 43 3.06 3.84 -1.22
N LEU A 44 2.94 2.52 -1.17
CA LEU A 44 1.73 1.80 -1.57
C LEU A 44 0.55 2.05 -0.62
N VAL A 45 0.80 2.15 0.70
CA VAL A 45 -0.24 2.53 1.67
C VAL A 45 -0.76 3.93 1.36
N PHE A 46 0.12 4.91 1.18
CA PHE A 46 -0.28 6.27 0.83
C PHE A 46 -1.03 6.34 -0.48
N LEU A 47 -0.59 5.58 -1.50
CA LEU A 47 -1.27 5.52 -2.78
C LEU A 47 -2.68 4.94 -2.65
N GLN A 48 -2.85 3.86 -1.88
CA GLN A 48 -4.18 3.29 -1.61
C GLN A 48 -5.08 4.32 -0.91
N VAL A 49 -4.62 4.98 0.15
CA VAL A 49 -5.40 6.00 0.85
C VAL A 49 -5.77 7.16 -0.08
N ALA A 50 -4.84 7.62 -0.92
CA ALA A 50 -5.11 8.68 -1.89
C ALA A 50 -6.17 8.26 -2.92
N LEU A 51 -6.09 7.02 -3.43
CA LEU A 51 -7.10 6.48 -4.36
C LEU A 51 -8.47 6.35 -3.69
N PHE A 52 -8.54 5.93 -2.43
CA PHE A 52 -9.79 5.87 -1.68
C PHE A 52 -10.38 7.26 -1.45
N ALA A 53 -9.55 8.24 -1.07
CA ALA A 53 -9.99 9.62 -0.89
C ALA A 53 -10.47 10.25 -2.21
N LEU A 54 -9.76 10.02 -3.31
CA LEU A 54 -10.18 10.45 -4.64
C LEU A 54 -11.47 9.76 -5.07
N GLY A 55 -11.59 8.45 -4.86
CA GLY A 55 -12.81 7.70 -5.15
C GLY A 55 -14.00 8.23 -4.37
N TYR A 56 -13.82 8.52 -3.08
CA TYR A 56 -14.85 9.13 -2.25
C TYR A 56 -15.24 10.53 -2.75
N PHE A 57 -14.28 11.39 -3.05
CA PHE A 57 -14.55 12.73 -3.57
C PHE A 57 -15.26 12.72 -4.92
N LEU A 58 -14.87 11.83 -5.83
CA LEU A 58 -15.53 11.68 -7.12
C LEU A 58 -16.94 11.13 -6.95
N LEU A 59 -17.13 10.12 -6.10
CA LEU A 59 -18.46 9.56 -5.81
C LEU A 59 -19.39 10.64 -5.21
N ASP A 60 -18.91 11.42 -4.25
CA ASP A 60 -19.65 12.51 -3.61
C ASP A 60 -20.00 13.62 -4.61
N LYS A 61 -19.11 13.93 -5.55
CA LYS A 61 -19.35 14.95 -6.58
C LYS A 61 -20.29 14.50 -7.71
N PHE A 62 -20.41 13.19 -7.96
CA PHE A 62 -21.26 12.61 -9.01
C PHE A 62 -22.56 11.98 -8.49
N SER A 63 -22.80 12.00 -7.17
CA SER A 63 -24.06 11.59 -6.53
C SER A 63 -24.99 12.77 -6.27
#